data_AF-A0A166RSY8-F1
#
_entry.id   AF-A0A166RSY8-F1
#
_cell.length_a   1.000
_cell.length_b   1.000
_cell.length_c   1.000
_cell.angle_alpha   90.00
_cell.angle_beta   90.00
_cell.angle_gamma   90.00
#
_symmetry.space_group_name_H-M   'P 1'
#
loop_
_entity.id
_entity.type
_entity.pdbx_description
1 polymer ?
#
loop_
_entity_poly.entity_id
_entity_poly.type
_entity_poly.pdbx_seq_one_letter_code
_entity_poly.pdbx_strand_id
1 'polypeptide(L)'
;MSVAETDPLSQVAAVPGVDDAATSARAAVDTLLRHRVLRRSSAEVTAEASLRAARASAALEGHDIPLDVLRAHLGDQLADGEQVPAGAGAATGQPAGQAATSTDSTDGRSLAVTLGAVRLYAELGTLSSAWERAPRQALARMHLLAGRGLLPDAVLGRPRADGQPVGAPGAAGAAGQQPPPPSALPTPPWAMSAPAVSAAEMSARLDGLTAVLTGPTKAPAIVVAAVTHGELLAIRPFGALDGIIARAAARLVLISRGLDPKALVATDVGHLELAQGGGDEAAAPVADYGAALAAYLAGGAEGVGIWVRHCAGAVALAARESLAVCEAISRA
;
A
#
# COMPACT_ATOMS: atom_id res chain seq x y z
N MET A 1 11.97 -11.54 38.09
CA MET A 1 12.02 -12.41 36.91
C MET A 1 11.64 -11.53 35.73
N SER A 2 12.62 -11.03 34.98
CA SER A 2 12.38 -10.09 33.89
C SER A 2 11.47 -10.75 32.87
N VAL A 3 10.42 -10.05 32.42
CA VAL A 3 9.65 -10.40 31.23
C VAL A 3 10.65 -10.31 30.08
N ALA A 4 11.36 -11.40 29.81
CA ALA A 4 12.00 -11.58 28.52
C ALA A 4 10.85 -11.55 27.52
N GLU A 5 10.70 -10.39 26.87
CA GLU A 5 9.65 -10.05 25.92
C GLU A 5 9.34 -11.24 25.03
N THR A 6 8.16 -11.79 25.21
CA THR A 6 7.63 -12.81 24.32
C THR A 6 7.49 -12.15 22.95
N ASP A 7 8.28 -12.58 21.95
CA ASP A 7 8.19 -12.11 20.56
C ASP A 7 6.73 -12.28 20.08
N PRO A 8 5.92 -11.20 20.02
CA PRO A 8 4.48 -11.34 19.80
C PRO A 8 4.18 -11.87 18.39
N LEU A 9 5.08 -11.63 17.43
CA LEU A 9 4.93 -12.12 16.06
C LEU A 9 5.24 -13.62 15.94
N SER A 10 5.98 -14.21 16.90
CA SER A 10 6.21 -15.66 16.94
C SER A 10 4.92 -16.44 17.17
N GLN A 11 3.96 -15.88 17.92
CA GLN A 11 2.64 -16.49 18.12
C GLN A 11 1.82 -16.50 16.83
N VAL A 12 1.92 -15.44 16.03
CA VAL A 12 1.28 -15.38 14.71
C VAL A 12 1.90 -16.40 13.75
N ALA A 13 3.23 -16.54 13.77
CA ALA A 13 3.92 -17.54 12.96
C ALA A 13 3.53 -19.00 13.30
N ALA A 14 3.08 -19.25 14.53
CA ALA A 14 2.63 -20.56 14.99
C ALA A 14 1.17 -20.90 14.63
N VAL A 15 0.41 -19.96 14.04
CA VAL A 15 -0.97 -20.21 13.61
C VAL A 15 -0.99 -21.27 12.49
N PRO A 16 -1.91 -22.26 12.52
CA PRO A 16 -1.97 -23.31 11.50
C PRO A 16 -2.00 -22.78 10.06
N GLY A 17 -1.14 -23.35 9.21
CA GLY A 17 -1.01 -23.01 7.79
C GLY A 17 -0.26 -21.70 7.49
N VAL A 18 0.17 -20.93 8.50
CA VAL A 18 0.95 -19.71 8.29
C VAL A 18 2.37 -20.03 7.81
N ASP A 19 3.03 -21.02 8.41
CA ASP A 19 4.40 -21.38 8.04
C ASP A 19 4.51 -21.92 6.61
N ASP A 20 3.58 -22.80 6.21
CA ASP A 20 3.50 -23.34 4.85
C ASP A 20 3.28 -22.22 3.82
N ALA A 21 2.38 -21.29 4.10
CA ALA A 21 2.11 -20.15 3.23
C ALA A 21 3.32 -19.22 3.13
N ALA A 22 3.97 -18.92 4.26
CA ALA A 22 5.19 -18.10 4.28
C ALA A 22 6.34 -18.77 3.50
N THR A 23 6.49 -20.09 3.62
CA THR A 23 7.49 -20.87 2.90
C THR A 23 7.22 -20.88 1.39
N SER A 24 5.97 -21.09 0.98
CA SER A 24 5.58 -21.06 -0.43
C SER A 24 5.83 -19.69 -1.08
N ALA A 25 5.43 -18.62 -0.40
CA ALA A 25 5.68 -17.26 -0.87
C ALA A 25 7.18 -16.94 -0.95
N ARG A 26 7.99 -17.36 0.03
CA ARG A 26 9.46 -17.24 -0.05
C ARG A 26 10.02 -17.98 -1.25
N ALA A 27 9.59 -19.22 -1.51
CA ALA A 27 10.08 -20.00 -2.64
C ALA A 27 9.76 -19.34 -4.00
N ALA A 28 8.60 -18.68 -4.12
CA ALA A 28 8.23 -17.91 -5.31
C ALA A 28 9.16 -16.68 -5.50
N VAL A 29 9.43 -15.92 -4.43
CA VAL A 29 10.34 -14.77 -4.47
C VAL A 29 11.78 -15.21 -4.76
N ASP A 30 12.25 -16.29 -4.15
CA ASP A 30 13.57 -16.85 -4.43
C ASP A 30 13.72 -17.27 -5.90
N THR A 31 12.65 -17.79 -6.50
CA THR A 31 12.63 -18.14 -7.92
C THR A 31 12.75 -16.89 -8.80
N LEU A 32 12.02 -15.82 -8.48
CA LEU A 32 12.16 -14.52 -9.12
C LEU A 32 13.59 -13.98 -9.01
N LEU A 33 14.17 -13.96 -7.81
CA LEU A 33 15.51 -13.41 -7.56
C LEU A 33 16.63 -14.15 -8.30
N ARG A 34 16.43 -15.44 -8.64
CA ARG A 34 17.37 -16.23 -9.44
C ARG A 34 17.30 -15.94 -10.94
N HIS A 35 16.30 -15.18 -11.42
CA HIS A 35 16.13 -14.94 -12.85
C HIS A 35 17.31 -14.13 -13.44
N ARG A 36 17.89 -14.62 -14.54
CA ARG A 36 19.13 -14.08 -15.13
C ARG A 36 19.04 -12.61 -15.57
N VAL A 37 17.85 -12.15 -15.98
CA VAL A 37 17.65 -10.77 -16.45
C VAL A 37 17.97 -9.74 -15.36
N LEU A 38 17.74 -10.11 -14.09
CA LEU A 38 17.97 -9.24 -12.92
C LEU A 38 19.44 -8.92 -12.67
N ARG A 39 20.37 -9.53 -13.43
CA ARG A 39 21.80 -9.16 -13.41
C ARG A 39 22.11 -7.91 -14.22
N ARG A 40 21.27 -7.57 -15.21
CA ARG A 40 21.48 -6.45 -16.14
C ARG A 40 20.34 -5.44 -16.16
N SER A 41 19.10 -5.91 -15.95
CA SER A 41 17.89 -5.09 -16.07
C SER A 41 17.09 -5.01 -14.76
N SER A 42 17.75 -5.10 -13.59
CA SER A 42 17.02 -5.04 -12.31
C SER A 42 16.30 -3.70 -12.12
N ALA A 43 16.91 -2.58 -12.52
CA ALA A 43 16.29 -1.26 -12.39
C ALA A 43 15.01 -1.14 -13.22
N GLU A 44 15.01 -1.67 -14.45
CA GLU A 44 13.86 -1.69 -15.34
C GLU A 44 12.73 -2.57 -14.77
N VAL A 45 13.05 -3.77 -14.28
CA VAL A 45 12.06 -4.66 -13.64
C VAL A 45 11.49 -4.00 -12.38
N THR A 46 12.33 -3.38 -11.54
CA THR A 46 11.88 -2.68 -10.33
C THR A 46 10.97 -1.49 -10.68
N ALA A 47 11.28 -0.74 -11.74
CA ALA A 47 10.45 0.38 -12.20
C ALA A 47 9.07 -0.11 -12.68
N GLU A 48 9.04 -1.16 -13.50
CA GLU A 48 7.80 -1.79 -13.97
C GLU A 48 6.98 -2.37 -12.82
N ALA A 49 7.61 -3.08 -11.89
CA ALA A 49 6.96 -3.62 -10.69
C ALA A 49 6.36 -2.51 -9.82
N SER A 50 7.09 -1.41 -9.63
CA SER A 50 6.61 -0.25 -8.86
C SER A 50 5.43 0.44 -9.53
N LEU A 51 5.46 0.61 -10.85
CA LEU A 51 4.36 1.20 -11.62
C LEU A 51 3.08 0.34 -11.55
N ARG A 52 3.21 -0.97 -11.76
CA ARG A 52 2.09 -1.91 -11.63
C ARG A 52 1.51 -1.93 -10.22
N ALA A 53 2.38 -1.96 -9.21
CA ALA A 53 1.96 -1.98 -7.83
C ALA A 53 1.25 -0.68 -7.43
N ALA A 54 1.72 0.49 -7.87
CA ALA A 54 1.05 1.77 -7.65
C ALA A 54 -0.36 1.80 -8.26
N ARG A 55 -0.51 1.33 -9.51
CA ARG A 55 -1.81 1.22 -10.19
C ARG A 55 -2.75 0.29 -9.43
N ALA A 56 -2.28 -0.91 -9.09
CA ALA A 56 -3.08 -1.89 -8.35
C ALA A 56 -3.47 -1.39 -6.95
N SER A 57 -2.56 -0.65 -6.29
CA SER A 57 -2.86 0.00 -5.01
C SER A 57 -3.99 1.01 -5.12
N ALA A 58 -4.00 1.83 -6.18
CA ALA A 58 -5.10 2.77 -6.42
C ALA A 58 -6.40 2.05 -6.78
N ALA A 59 -6.35 0.98 -7.59
CA ALA A 59 -7.51 0.18 -7.95
C ALA A 59 -8.20 -0.46 -6.72
N LEU A 60 -7.41 -0.93 -5.74
CA LEU A 60 -7.92 -1.43 -4.45
C LEU A 60 -8.64 -0.37 -3.61
N GLU A 61 -8.40 0.92 -3.87
CA GLU A 61 -9.14 2.04 -3.27
C GLU A 61 -10.35 2.49 -4.12
N GLY A 62 -10.65 1.80 -5.22
CA GLY A 62 -11.71 2.16 -6.16
C GLY A 62 -11.29 3.15 -7.26
N HIS A 63 -9.98 3.39 -7.41
CA HIS A 63 -9.40 4.26 -8.43
C HIS A 63 -8.65 3.44 -9.48
N ASP A 64 -9.40 2.75 -10.35
CA ASP A 64 -8.84 1.93 -11.41
C ASP A 64 -8.62 2.75 -12.69
N ILE A 65 -7.40 2.69 -13.22
CA ILE A 65 -7.05 3.27 -14.51
C ILE A 65 -6.23 2.25 -15.31
N PRO A 66 -6.43 2.16 -16.64
CA PRO A 66 -5.62 1.28 -17.48
C PRO A 66 -4.12 1.62 -17.42
N LEU A 67 -3.26 0.59 -17.49
CA LEU A 67 -1.80 0.76 -17.35
C LEU A 67 -1.18 1.53 -18.52
N ASP A 68 -1.72 1.35 -19.73
CA ASP A 68 -1.34 2.09 -20.94
C ASP A 68 -1.70 3.57 -20.84
N VAL A 69 -2.88 3.91 -20.30
CA VAL A 69 -3.28 5.31 -20.01
C VAL A 69 -2.31 5.95 -19.02
N LEU A 70 -1.98 5.25 -17.93
CA LEU A 70 -1.00 5.75 -16.95
C LEU A 70 0.38 5.98 -17.58
N ARG A 71 0.84 5.06 -18.44
CA ARG A 71 2.12 5.20 -19.15
C ARG A 71 2.14 6.38 -20.11
N ALA A 72 1.07 6.57 -20.89
CA ALA A 72 0.95 7.69 -21.82
C ALA A 72 1.09 9.01 -21.05
N HIS A 73 0.35 9.16 -19.95
CA HIS A 73 0.40 10.37 -19.12
C HIS A 73 1.79 10.63 -18.52
N LEU A 74 2.48 9.60 -18.04
CA LEU A 74 3.85 9.75 -17.53
C LEU A 74 4.85 10.11 -18.65
N GLY A 75 4.63 9.60 -19.86
CA GLY A 75 5.42 9.96 -21.04
C GLY A 75 5.27 11.43 -21.43
N ASP A 76 4.03 11.93 -21.44
CA ASP A 76 3.75 13.34 -21.75
C ASP A 76 4.40 14.29 -20.73
N GLN A 77 4.31 13.97 -19.43
CA GLN A 77 4.97 14.79 -18.40
C GLN A 77 6.50 14.82 -18.51
N LEU A 78 7.13 13.73 -18.95
CA LEU A 78 8.57 13.69 -19.18
C LEU A 78 8.95 14.55 -20.40
N ALA A 79 8.14 14.52 -21.46
CA ALA A 79 8.34 15.36 -22.64
C ALA A 79 8.15 16.85 -22.33
N ASP A 80 7.17 17.20 -21.50
CA ASP A 80 6.93 18.58 -21.04
C ASP A 80 8.01 19.06 -20.06
N GLY A 81 8.52 18.18 -19.19
CA GLY A 81 9.57 18.48 -18.21
C GLY A 81 10.96 18.68 -18.82
N GLU A 82 11.21 18.17 -20.03
CA GLU A 82 12.44 18.43 -20.80
C GLU A 82 12.39 19.80 -21.51
N GLN A 83 11.20 20.38 -21.67
CA GLN A 83 10.98 21.72 -22.21
C GLN A 83 11.00 22.77 -21.08
N VAL A 84 12.09 22.87 -20.30
CA VAL A 84 12.29 24.01 -19.40
C VAL A 84 12.87 25.19 -20.19
N PRO A 85 12.15 26.32 -20.39
CA PRO A 85 12.77 27.51 -20.94
C PRO A 85 13.74 28.09 -19.91
N ALA A 86 14.95 28.43 -20.35
CA ALA A 86 15.88 29.21 -19.56
C ALA A 86 15.30 30.62 -19.33
N GLY A 87 14.72 30.89 -18.16
CA GLY A 87 14.21 32.22 -17.84
C GLY A 87 13.53 32.34 -16.47
N ALA A 88 14.13 33.19 -15.63
CA ALA A 88 13.74 33.60 -14.28
C ALA A 88 12.23 33.83 -13.97
N GLY A 89 11.85 33.48 -12.73
CA GLY A 89 11.33 34.46 -11.77
C GLY A 89 9.84 34.83 -11.76
N ALA A 90 9.35 34.98 -10.54
CA ALA A 90 8.15 35.69 -10.09
C ALA A 90 6.78 34.99 -10.22
N ALA A 91 6.18 34.80 -9.04
CA ALA A 91 4.78 34.46 -8.84
C ALA A 91 3.86 35.46 -9.55
N THR A 92 2.89 34.94 -10.29
CA THR A 92 1.64 35.64 -10.62
C THR A 92 0.48 34.64 -10.57
N GLY A 93 -0.57 35.02 -9.87
CA GLY A 93 -1.75 34.19 -9.62
C GLY A 93 -2.52 33.88 -10.91
N GLN A 94 -3.05 32.67 -10.98
CA GLN A 94 -3.98 32.27 -12.04
C GLN A 94 -5.39 32.81 -11.75
N PRO A 95 -6.13 33.28 -12.77
CA PRO A 95 -7.49 33.76 -12.59
C PRO A 95 -8.45 32.58 -12.44
N ALA A 96 -9.43 32.76 -11.55
CA ALA A 96 -10.57 31.87 -11.42
C ALA A 96 -11.48 31.95 -12.66
N GLY A 97 -11.90 30.80 -13.17
CA GLY A 97 -13.09 30.69 -14.01
C GLY A 97 -12.88 30.01 -15.35
N GLN A 98 -12.96 28.68 -15.37
CA GLN A 98 -13.59 27.94 -16.45
C GLN A 98 -14.18 26.65 -15.86
N ALA A 99 -15.51 26.58 -15.87
CA ALA A 99 -16.27 25.45 -15.37
C ALA A 99 -16.05 24.25 -16.30
N ALA A 100 -15.29 23.26 -15.84
CA ALA A 100 -15.08 22.01 -16.53
C ALA A 100 -16.37 21.18 -16.52
N THR A 101 -16.74 20.69 -17.70
CA THR A 101 -17.82 19.75 -17.96
C THR A 101 -17.68 18.48 -17.12
N SER A 102 -18.80 18.02 -16.56
CA SER A 102 -18.92 17.08 -15.44
C SER A 102 -18.60 15.60 -15.72
N THR A 103 -17.87 15.28 -16.79
CA THR A 103 -17.35 13.94 -17.09
C THR A 103 -15.84 13.78 -16.80
N ASP A 104 -15.16 14.87 -16.43
CA ASP A 104 -13.69 14.93 -16.25
C ASP A 104 -13.22 14.74 -14.79
N SER A 105 -14.15 14.71 -13.82
CA SER A 105 -13.81 14.79 -12.40
C SER A 105 -13.48 13.45 -11.74
N THR A 106 -14.14 12.36 -12.16
CA THR A 106 -13.87 11.01 -11.64
C THR A 106 -12.57 10.45 -12.22
N ASP A 107 -12.39 10.56 -13.53
CA ASP A 107 -11.17 10.10 -14.22
C ASP A 107 -9.96 10.93 -13.78
N GLY A 108 -10.10 12.25 -13.68
CA GLY A 108 -9.07 13.13 -13.14
C GLY A 108 -8.71 12.80 -11.68
N ARG A 109 -9.69 12.44 -10.84
CA ARG A 109 -9.44 12.01 -9.45
C ARG A 109 -8.72 10.67 -9.39
N SER A 110 -9.18 9.68 -10.14
CA SER A 110 -8.54 8.35 -10.18
C SER A 110 -7.10 8.46 -10.65
N LEU A 111 -6.85 9.23 -11.72
CA LEU A 111 -5.49 9.53 -12.18
C LEU A 111 -4.66 10.21 -11.08
N ALA A 112 -5.19 11.23 -10.40
CA ALA A 112 -4.45 11.95 -9.37
C ALA A 112 -4.08 11.05 -8.16
N VAL A 113 -5.00 10.16 -7.74
CA VAL A 113 -4.72 9.15 -6.70
C VAL A 113 -3.65 8.16 -7.16
N THR A 114 -3.75 7.66 -8.40
CA THR A 114 -2.74 6.75 -8.96
C THR A 114 -1.38 7.42 -9.06
N LEU A 115 -1.30 8.69 -9.47
CA LEU A 115 -0.03 9.45 -9.49
C LEU A 115 0.55 9.65 -8.09
N GLY A 116 -0.29 9.83 -7.07
CA GLY A 116 0.12 9.81 -5.66
C GLY A 116 0.77 8.50 -5.26
N ALA A 117 0.15 7.37 -5.63
CA ALA A 117 0.73 6.06 -5.42
C ALA A 117 2.04 5.87 -6.19
N VAL A 118 2.14 6.32 -7.44
CA VAL A 118 3.39 6.24 -8.24
C VAL A 118 4.54 6.98 -7.55
N ARG A 119 4.31 8.21 -7.08
CA ARG A 119 5.31 8.99 -6.32
C ARG A 119 5.77 8.27 -5.07
N LEU A 120 4.83 7.70 -4.30
CA LEU A 120 5.15 6.94 -3.10
C LEU A 120 5.98 5.70 -3.42
N TYR A 121 5.56 4.92 -4.43
CA TYR A 121 6.16 3.63 -4.76
C TYR A 121 7.58 3.79 -5.34
N ALA A 122 7.84 4.88 -6.06
CA ALA A 122 9.18 5.26 -6.54
C ALA A 122 10.16 5.57 -5.39
N GLU A 123 9.67 6.00 -4.22
CA GLU A 123 10.49 6.39 -3.06
C GLU A 123 10.70 5.25 -2.05
N LEU A 124 10.14 4.04 -2.25
CA LEU A 124 10.24 2.96 -1.26
C LEU A 124 11.70 2.57 -0.94
N GLY A 125 12.57 2.56 -1.95
CA GLY A 125 13.99 2.30 -1.74
C GLY A 125 14.65 3.29 -0.77
N THR A 126 14.35 4.58 -0.90
CA THR A 126 14.89 5.65 -0.03
C THR A 126 14.27 5.64 1.36
N LEU A 127 13.02 5.18 1.48
CA LEU A 127 12.28 5.10 2.74
C LEU A 127 12.71 3.92 3.64
N SER A 128 13.32 2.87 3.09
CA SER A 128 13.75 1.66 3.83
C SER A 128 14.56 1.97 5.10
N SER A 129 15.57 2.83 5.00
CA SER A 129 16.42 3.20 6.15
C SER A 129 15.66 4.02 7.21
N ALA A 130 14.73 4.87 6.78
CA ALA A 130 13.89 5.63 7.70
C ALA A 130 12.86 4.73 8.39
N TRP A 131 12.33 3.75 7.67
CA TRP A 131 11.38 2.76 8.19
C TRP A 131 11.97 1.94 9.34
N GLU A 132 13.20 1.45 9.22
CA GLU A 132 13.87 0.65 10.25
C GLU A 132 14.11 1.41 11.56
N ARG A 133 14.38 2.72 11.47
CA ARG A 133 14.77 3.55 12.63
C ARG A 133 13.61 4.37 13.20
N ALA A 134 12.70 4.81 12.35
CA ALA A 134 11.62 5.72 12.70
C ALA A 134 10.34 5.40 11.89
N PRO A 135 9.67 4.25 12.14
CA PRO A 135 8.48 3.85 11.39
C PRO A 135 7.40 4.93 11.29
N ARG A 136 7.16 5.70 12.36
CA ARG A 136 6.15 6.79 12.35
C ARG A 136 6.52 7.94 11.41
N GLN A 137 7.80 8.31 11.35
CA GLN A 137 8.27 9.35 10.43
C GLN A 137 8.19 8.86 8.99
N ALA A 138 8.51 7.58 8.74
CA ALA A 138 8.34 6.98 7.44
C ALA A 138 6.86 7.00 7.00
N LEU A 139 5.92 6.58 7.85
CA LEU A 139 4.48 6.64 7.57
C LEU A 139 4.01 8.07 7.27
N ALA A 140 4.43 9.05 8.07
CA ALA A 140 4.09 10.46 7.82
C ALA A 140 4.60 10.94 6.45
N ARG A 141 5.84 10.58 6.08
CA ARG A 141 6.41 10.90 4.76
C ARG A 141 5.67 10.19 3.63
N MET A 142 5.28 8.92 3.81
CA MET A 142 4.49 8.20 2.81
C MET A 142 3.16 8.91 2.54
N HIS A 143 2.45 9.33 3.59
CA HIS A 143 1.19 10.04 3.45
C HIS A 143 1.38 11.41 2.78
N LEU A 144 2.47 12.12 3.07
CA LEU A 144 2.81 13.36 2.36
C LEU A 144 3.00 13.12 0.86
N LEU A 145 3.79 12.11 0.48
CA LEU A 145 4.06 11.78 -0.93
C LEU A 145 2.79 11.40 -1.70
N ALA A 146 1.96 10.56 -1.09
CA ALA A 146 0.70 10.10 -1.68
C ALA A 146 -0.34 11.22 -1.75
N GLY A 147 -0.50 12.00 -0.67
CA GLY A 147 -1.54 13.01 -0.55
C GLY A 147 -1.25 14.37 -1.18
N ARG A 148 0.00 14.65 -1.60
CA ARG A 148 0.37 15.93 -2.22
C ARG A 148 -0.51 16.24 -3.43
N GLY A 149 -1.18 17.41 -3.39
CA GLY A 149 -2.11 17.85 -4.44
C GLY A 149 -3.48 17.18 -4.41
N LEU A 150 -3.73 16.26 -3.48
CA LEU A 150 -5.01 15.58 -3.26
C LEU A 150 -5.68 15.99 -1.95
N LEU A 151 -4.88 16.19 -0.89
CA LEU A 151 -5.35 16.51 0.45
C LEU A 151 -4.87 17.91 0.86
N PRO A 152 -5.58 18.59 1.78
CA PRO A 152 -5.12 19.86 2.34
C PRO A 152 -3.75 19.72 3.02
N ASP A 153 -2.86 20.67 2.79
CA ASP A 153 -1.50 20.65 3.37
C ASP A 153 -1.49 20.53 4.90
N ALA A 154 -2.51 21.08 5.56
CA ALA A 154 -2.64 21.03 7.02
C ALA A 154 -2.79 19.61 7.60
N VAL A 155 -3.24 18.63 6.79
CA VAL A 155 -3.43 17.24 7.24
C VAL A 155 -2.34 16.30 6.72
N LEU A 156 -1.47 16.74 5.81
CA LEU A 156 -0.44 15.88 5.21
C LEU A 156 0.56 15.39 6.26
N GLY A 157 0.66 14.07 6.40
CA GLY A 157 1.64 13.40 7.26
C GLY A 157 1.30 13.47 8.73
N ARG A 158 0.09 13.93 9.09
CA ARG A 158 -0.36 14.05 10.48
C ARG A 158 -1.37 12.96 10.79
N PRO A 159 -1.07 12.03 11.71
CA PRO A 159 -2.08 11.11 12.21
C PRO A 159 -3.29 11.84 12.79
N ARG A 160 -4.44 11.20 12.75
CA ARG A 160 -5.72 11.80 13.17
C ARG A 160 -5.70 12.20 14.64
N ALA A 161 -6.27 13.37 14.91
CA ALA A 161 -6.60 13.83 16.26
C ALA A 161 -8.07 13.54 16.61
N ASP A 162 -8.44 13.69 17.88
CA ASP A 162 -9.82 13.52 18.33
C ASP A 162 -10.78 14.42 17.54
N GLY A 163 -11.96 13.85 17.19
CA GLY A 163 -12.98 14.54 16.39
C GLY A 163 -12.70 14.60 14.88
N GLN A 164 -11.56 14.12 14.40
CA GLN A 164 -11.34 13.99 12.96
C GLN A 164 -12.00 12.70 12.42
N PRO A 165 -12.82 12.80 11.35
CA PRO A 165 -13.50 11.66 10.77
C PRO A 165 -12.51 10.64 10.17
N VAL A 166 -12.95 9.39 10.08
CA VAL A 166 -12.23 8.31 9.39
C VAL A 166 -12.93 8.01 8.08
N GLY A 167 -12.17 7.96 6.98
CA GLY A 167 -12.72 8.27 5.67
C GLY A 167 -12.84 9.79 5.53
N ALA A 168 -12.86 10.28 4.29
CA ALA A 168 -13.09 11.70 4.10
C ALA A 168 -14.46 12.08 4.71
N PRO A 169 -14.65 13.35 5.15
CA PRO A 169 -15.78 13.73 5.99
C PRO A 169 -17.08 13.23 5.36
N GLY A 170 -17.95 12.53 6.08
CA GLY A 170 -19.30 12.21 5.60
C GLY A 170 -19.57 10.80 5.03
N ALA A 171 -18.99 9.77 5.63
CA ALA A 171 -19.69 8.48 5.69
C ALA A 171 -20.93 8.64 6.58
N ALA A 172 -22.12 8.46 5.99
CA ALA A 172 -23.43 8.75 6.59
C ALA A 172 -23.72 7.97 7.89
N GLY A 173 -24.42 8.60 8.85
CA GLY A 173 -25.20 7.86 9.85
C GLY A 173 -25.25 8.35 11.30
N ALA A 174 -25.12 9.65 11.60
CA ALA A 174 -25.62 10.20 12.86
C ALA A 174 -26.34 11.53 12.60
N ALA A 175 -27.55 11.66 13.13
CA ALA A 175 -28.37 12.87 12.98
C ALA A 175 -27.57 14.11 13.40
N GLY A 176 -27.22 14.98 12.45
CA GLY A 176 -26.55 16.27 12.71
C GLY A 176 -25.15 16.48 12.11
N GLN A 177 -24.57 15.53 11.35
CA GLN A 177 -23.27 15.75 10.71
C GLN A 177 -23.41 16.34 9.29
N GLN A 178 -22.70 17.44 9.04
CA GLN A 178 -22.58 18.12 7.75
C GLN A 178 -22.13 17.11 6.66
N PRO A 179 -22.70 17.12 5.44
CA PRO A 179 -22.21 16.28 4.35
C PRO A 179 -20.72 16.52 4.05
N PRO A 180 -20.03 15.56 3.40
CA PRO A 180 -18.67 15.72 2.94
C PRO A 180 -18.44 17.04 2.22
N PRO A 181 -17.28 17.71 2.38
CA PRO A 181 -16.87 18.66 1.36
C PRO A 181 -16.71 17.90 0.03
N PRO A 182 -17.07 18.48 -1.12
CA PRO A 182 -16.97 17.82 -2.43
C PRO A 182 -15.55 17.40 -2.84
N SER A 183 -14.52 17.86 -2.12
CA SER A 183 -13.10 17.50 -2.28
C SER A 183 -12.69 16.24 -1.50
N ALA A 184 -13.61 15.63 -0.75
CA ALA A 184 -13.40 14.41 0.02
C ALA A 184 -13.15 13.19 -0.89
N LEU A 185 -12.09 12.41 -0.62
CA LEU A 185 -11.90 11.12 -1.27
C LEU A 185 -13.01 10.14 -0.84
N PRO A 186 -13.55 9.32 -1.76
CA PRO A 186 -14.57 8.33 -1.38
C PRO A 186 -14.02 7.32 -0.38
N THR A 187 -14.90 6.77 0.47
CA THR A 187 -14.53 5.63 1.32
C THR A 187 -14.21 4.43 0.44
N PRO A 188 -13.04 3.78 0.60
CA PRO A 188 -12.66 2.67 -0.24
C PRO A 188 -13.51 1.42 0.08
N PRO A 189 -13.67 0.49 -0.88
CA PRO A 189 -14.56 -0.67 -0.73
C PRO A 189 -14.28 -1.51 0.52
N TRP A 190 -13.00 -1.71 0.86
CA TRP A 190 -12.58 -2.50 2.03
C TRP A 190 -12.95 -1.85 3.37
N ALA A 191 -13.11 -0.52 3.42
CA ALA A 191 -13.37 0.21 4.65
C ALA A 191 -14.86 0.42 4.95
N MET A 192 -15.76 0.12 4.00
CA MET A 192 -17.20 0.39 4.13
C MET A 192 -17.85 -0.32 5.32
N SER A 193 -17.34 -1.50 5.69
CA SER A 193 -17.88 -2.34 6.77
C SER A 193 -17.03 -2.31 8.05
N ALA A 194 -15.95 -1.52 8.08
CA ALA A 194 -14.99 -1.51 9.19
C ALA A 194 -15.23 -0.30 10.12
N PRO A 195 -15.52 -0.51 11.42
CA PRO A 195 -15.72 0.59 12.35
C PRO A 195 -14.42 1.39 12.55
N ALA A 196 -14.56 2.69 12.74
CA ALA A 196 -13.45 3.58 13.06
C ALA A 196 -13.05 3.44 14.52
N VAL A 197 -11.75 3.29 14.79
CA VAL A 197 -11.20 3.39 16.15
C VAL A 197 -11.02 4.85 16.57
N SER A 198 -11.10 5.11 17.87
CA SER A 198 -10.83 6.44 18.44
C SER A 198 -9.39 6.90 18.15
N ALA A 199 -9.11 8.21 18.19
CA ALA A 199 -7.74 8.70 17.97
C ALA A 199 -6.79 8.24 19.10
N ALA A 200 -7.27 8.17 20.34
CA ALA A 200 -6.53 7.62 21.47
C ALA A 200 -6.15 6.14 21.26
N GLU A 201 -7.10 5.31 20.82
CA GLU A 201 -6.83 3.90 20.52
C GLU A 201 -5.89 3.74 19.32
N MET A 202 -6.11 4.49 18.24
CA MET A 202 -5.21 4.53 17.09
C MET A 202 -3.78 4.87 17.51
N SER A 203 -3.60 5.90 18.34
CA SER A 203 -2.28 6.31 18.83
C SER A 203 -1.62 5.21 19.66
N ALA A 204 -2.34 4.59 20.59
CA ALA A 204 -1.82 3.50 21.41
C ALA A 204 -1.41 2.27 20.58
N ARG A 205 -2.21 1.93 19.58
CA ARG A 205 -1.94 0.80 18.67
C ARG A 205 -0.80 1.08 17.70
N LEU A 206 -0.71 2.31 17.17
CA LEU A 206 0.43 2.75 16.36
C LEU A 206 1.73 2.73 17.17
N ASP A 207 1.65 3.07 18.47
CA ASP A 207 2.78 2.97 19.39
C ASP A 207 3.23 1.53 19.59
N GLY A 208 2.29 0.61 19.83
CA GLY A 208 2.56 -0.82 19.93
C GLY A 208 3.16 -1.42 18.65
N LEU A 209 2.59 -1.08 17.47
CA LEU A 209 3.12 -1.51 16.19
C LEU A 209 4.56 -1.02 15.97
N THR A 210 4.85 0.24 16.34
CA THR A 210 6.21 0.79 16.25
C THR A 210 7.19 -0.01 17.10
N ALA A 211 6.81 -0.31 18.36
CA ALA A 211 7.65 -1.09 19.27
C ALA A 211 7.96 -2.49 18.69
N VAL A 212 6.93 -3.17 18.16
CA VAL A 212 7.08 -4.48 17.52
C VAL A 212 8.00 -4.44 16.29
N LEU A 213 7.87 -3.41 15.45
CA LEU A 213 8.68 -3.27 14.23
C LEU A 213 10.16 -3.00 14.52
N THR A 214 10.46 -2.29 15.61
CA THR A 214 11.83 -1.98 16.02
C THR A 214 12.44 -3.05 16.94
N GLY A 215 11.63 -3.96 17.47
CA GLY A 215 12.05 -5.04 18.36
C GLY A 215 12.64 -6.24 17.59
N PRO A 216 13.45 -7.08 18.25
CA PRO A 216 13.92 -8.32 17.65
C PRO A 216 12.75 -9.30 17.47
N THR A 217 12.72 -9.98 16.32
CA THR A 217 11.72 -11.02 16.04
C THR A 217 12.31 -12.13 15.17
N LYS A 218 11.90 -13.37 15.44
CA LYS A 218 12.21 -14.56 14.62
C LYS A 218 11.12 -14.85 13.59
N ALA A 219 10.01 -14.12 13.61
CA ALA A 219 8.92 -14.33 12.67
C ALA A 219 9.37 -14.10 11.21
N PRO A 220 8.85 -14.89 10.24
CA PRO A 220 9.10 -14.68 8.82
C PRO A 220 8.72 -13.26 8.38
N ALA A 221 9.47 -12.66 7.43
CA ALA A 221 9.19 -11.32 6.91
C ALA A 221 7.73 -11.13 6.43
N ILE A 222 7.13 -12.19 5.86
CA ILE A 222 5.73 -12.21 5.39
C ILE A 222 4.75 -12.02 6.56
N VAL A 223 5.02 -12.62 7.71
CA VAL A 223 4.19 -12.46 8.92
C VAL A 223 4.27 -11.02 9.41
N VAL A 224 5.48 -10.46 9.50
CA VAL A 224 5.68 -9.07 9.91
C VAL A 224 4.97 -8.11 8.96
N ALA A 225 5.08 -8.34 7.65
CA ALA A 225 4.43 -7.52 6.62
C ALA A 225 2.90 -7.62 6.70
N ALA A 226 2.35 -8.83 6.85
CA ALA A 226 0.91 -9.04 6.98
C ALA A 226 0.33 -8.36 8.23
N VAL A 227 0.99 -8.48 9.38
CA VAL A 227 0.55 -7.80 10.62
C VAL A 227 0.64 -6.29 10.47
N THR A 228 1.72 -5.76 9.89
CA THR A 228 1.87 -4.32 9.61
C THR A 228 0.74 -3.81 8.72
N HIS A 229 0.43 -4.56 7.65
CA HIS A 229 -0.63 -4.23 6.71
C HIS A 229 -2.00 -4.20 7.38
N GLY A 230 -2.38 -5.31 8.04
CA GLY A 230 -3.68 -5.44 8.69
C GLY A 230 -3.86 -4.40 9.80
N GLU A 231 -2.81 -4.11 10.56
CA GLU A 231 -2.89 -3.17 11.67
C GLU A 231 -3.05 -1.72 11.20
N LEU A 232 -2.31 -1.30 10.17
CA LEU A 232 -2.48 0.03 9.58
C LEU A 232 -3.88 0.20 8.96
N LEU A 233 -4.43 -0.84 8.34
CA LEU A 233 -5.81 -0.85 7.84
C LEU A 233 -6.85 -0.81 8.97
N ALA A 234 -6.57 -1.43 10.11
CA ALA A 234 -7.47 -1.42 11.26
C ALA A 234 -7.53 -0.02 11.91
N ILE A 235 -6.37 0.60 12.12
CA ILE A 235 -6.28 1.85 12.89
C ILE A 235 -6.43 3.11 12.04
N ARG A 236 -6.23 3.01 10.71
CA ARG A 236 -6.38 4.10 9.73
C ARG A 236 -5.77 5.40 10.24
N PRO A 237 -4.43 5.47 10.41
CA PRO A 237 -3.79 6.55 11.15
C PRO A 237 -4.06 7.92 10.56
N PHE A 238 -4.30 8.07 9.25
CA PHE A 238 -4.49 9.36 8.59
C PHE A 238 -5.95 9.66 8.23
N GLY A 239 -6.80 8.65 8.11
CA GLY A 239 -8.20 8.77 7.71
C GLY A 239 -8.43 8.86 6.20
N ALA A 240 -7.38 9.11 5.42
CA ALA A 240 -7.39 9.14 3.96
C ALA A 240 -6.13 8.45 3.44
N LEU A 241 -6.27 7.76 2.29
CA LEU A 241 -5.18 7.03 1.64
C LEU A 241 -4.54 5.90 2.48
N ASP A 242 -5.07 5.58 3.66
CA ASP A 242 -4.48 4.60 4.59
C ASP A 242 -4.25 3.23 3.95
N GLY A 243 -5.10 2.81 3.01
CA GLY A 243 -4.90 1.54 2.30
C GLY A 243 -3.64 1.53 1.43
N ILE A 244 -3.39 2.62 0.70
CA ILE A 244 -2.16 2.80 -0.09
C ILE A 244 -0.94 2.83 0.84
N ILE A 245 -1.05 3.52 1.98
CA ILE A 245 0.04 3.59 2.97
C ILE A 245 0.31 2.22 3.60
N ALA A 246 -0.73 1.47 3.93
CA ALA A 246 -0.61 0.15 4.54
C ALA A 246 0.04 -0.87 3.60
N ARG A 247 -0.32 -0.85 2.31
CA ARG A 247 0.31 -1.71 1.29
C ARG A 247 1.76 -1.31 1.01
N ALA A 248 2.05 -0.01 0.93
CA ALA A 248 3.42 0.50 0.80
C ALA A 248 4.30 0.12 2.02
N ALA A 249 3.77 0.25 3.23
CA ALA A 249 4.43 -0.16 4.47
C ALA A 249 4.71 -1.67 4.50
N ALA A 250 3.75 -2.50 4.08
CA ALA A 250 3.94 -3.94 3.94
C ALA A 250 5.10 -4.27 2.99
N ARG A 251 5.17 -3.60 1.82
CA ARG A 251 6.30 -3.76 0.88
C ARG A 251 7.62 -3.31 1.50
N LEU A 252 7.67 -2.21 2.26
CA LEU A 252 8.89 -1.82 2.98
C LEU A 252 9.37 -2.90 3.96
N VAL A 253 8.45 -3.57 4.66
CA VAL A 253 8.83 -4.68 5.54
C VAL A 253 9.45 -5.84 4.76
N LEU A 254 8.90 -6.18 3.58
CA LEU A 254 9.47 -7.23 2.72
C LEU A 254 10.87 -6.85 2.22
N ILE A 255 11.08 -5.57 1.89
CA ILE A 255 12.36 -5.02 1.44
C ILE A 255 13.39 -5.01 2.59
N SER A 256 13.05 -4.37 3.71
CA SER A 256 13.99 -4.16 4.84
C SER A 256 14.37 -5.47 5.53
N ARG A 257 13.47 -6.45 5.55
CA ARG A 257 13.76 -7.80 6.09
C ARG A 257 14.35 -8.75 5.07
N GLY A 258 14.71 -8.26 3.88
CA GLY A 258 15.49 -8.97 2.88
C GLY A 258 14.77 -10.08 2.12
N LEU A 259 13.42 -10.16 2.20
CA LEU A 259 12.66 -11.08 1.35
C LEU A 259 12.69 -10.59 -0.10
N ASP A 260 12.47 -9.30 -0.31
CA ASP A 260 12.48 -8.65 -1.62
C ASP A 260 13.40 -7.43 -1.62
N PRO A 261 14.73 -7.61 -1.48
CA PRO A 261 15.68 -6.51 -1.32
C PRO A 261 15.79 -5.60 -2.56
N LYS A 262 15.22 -6.02 -3.70
CA LYS A 262 15.22 -5.28 -4.96
C LYS A 262 13.87 -4.64 -5.29
N ALA A 263 12.90 -4.72 -4.38
CA ALA A 263 11.54 -4.19 -4.55
C ALA A 263 10.85 -4.68 -5.84
N LEU A 264 11.09 -5.94 -6.22
CA LEU A 264 10.60 -6.56 -7.45
C LEU A 264 9.17 -7.07 -7.31
N VAL A 265 8.73 -7.40 -6.11
CA VAL A 265 7.42 -8.01 -5.88
C VAL A 265 6.37 -6.91 -5.81
N ALA A 266 5.55 -6.84 -6.87
CA ALA A 266 4.40 -5.95 -6.97
C ALA A 266 3.20 -6.48 -6.15
N THR A 267 3.34 -6.62 -4.83
CA THR A 267 2.36 -7.31 -3.96
C THR A 267 0.92 -6.82 -4.11
N ASP A 268 0.71 -5.52 -4.36
CA ASP A 268 -0.60 -4.93 -4.64
C ASP A 268 -1.32 -5.57 -5.84
N VAL A 269 -0.58 -5.97 -6.88
CA VAL A 269 -1.13 -6.73 -8.03
C VAL A 269 -1.67 -8.07 -7.55
N GLY A 270 -0.92 -8.77 -6.70
CA GLY A 270 -1.35 -10.04 -6.14
C GLY A 270 -2.62 -9.91 -5.28
N HIS A 271 -2.75 -8.85 -4.48
CA HIS A 271 -3.97 -8.55 -3.72
C HIS A 271 -5.17 -8.31 -4.64
N LEU A 272 -4.97 -7.50 -5.70
CA LEU A 272 -6.01 -7.17 -6.67
C LEU A 272 -6.47 -8.39 -7.46
N GLU A 273 -5.53 -9.20 -7.96
CA GLU A 273 -5.84 -10.38 -8.76
C GLU A 273 -6.52 -11.47 -7.94
N LEU A 274 -6.07 -11.74 -6.71
CA LEU A 274 -6.76 -12.68 -5.81
C LEU A 274 -8.19 -12.23 -5.53
N ALA A 275 -8.45 -10.93 -5.45
CA ALA A 275 -9.80 -10.41 -5.29
C ALA A 275 -10.69 -10.63 -6.54
N GLN A 276 -10.08 -10.80 -7.71
CA GLN A 276 -10.75 -11.09 -8.97
C GLN A 276 -10.82 -12.61 -9.27
N GLY A 277 -10.41 -13.46 -8.33
CA GLY A 277 -10.37 -14.92 -8.49
C GLY A 277 -9.09 -15.45 -9.13
N GLY A 278 -8.08 -14.60 -9.33
CA GLY A 278 -6.76 -14.99 -9.81
C GLY A 278 -6.00 -15.79 -8.76
N GLY A 279 -5.60 -17.02 -9.07
CA GLY A 279 -4.90 -17.91 -8.15
C GLY A 279 -4.39 -19.15 -8.86
N ASP A 280 -3.57 -19.94 -8.17
CA ASP A 280 -3.20 -21.27 -8.65
C ASP A 280 -4.36 -22.22 -8.34
N GLU A 281 -5.00 -22.77 -9.38
CA GLU A 281 -6.12 -23.73 -9.24
C GLU A 281 -5.72 -24.98 -8.44
N ALA A 282 -4.42 -25.32 -8.41
CA ALA A 282 -3.91 -26.45 -7.64
C ALA A 282 -3.58 -26.09 -6.17
N ALA A 283 -3.57 -24.81 -5.80
CA ALA A 283 -3.34 -24.37 -4.44
C ALA A 283 -4.62 -24.33 -3.61
N ALA A 284 -4.49 -24.39 -2.28
CA ALA A 284 -5.64 -24.25 -1.39
C ALA A 284 -6.35 -22.88 -1.60
N PRO A 285 -7.69 -22.84 -1.56
CA PRO A 285 -8.43 -21.61 -1.79
C PRO A 285 -8.04 -20.53 -0.79
N VAL A 286 -7.78 -19.34 -1.30
CA VAL A 286 -7.42 -18.14 -0.53
C VAL A 286 -8.60 -17.19 -0.58
N ALA A 287 -8.98 -16.61 0.56
CA ALA A 287 -10.04 -15.60 0.60
C ALA A 287 -9.64 -14.36 -0.23
N ASP A 288 -10.61 -13.67 -0.84
CA ASP A 288 -10.34 -12.37 -1.47
C ASP A 288 -9.84 -11.34 -0.44
N TYR A 289 -9.27 -10.24 -0.93
CA TYR A 289 -8.64 -9.22 -0.07
C TYR A 289 -9.59 -8.61 0.97
N GLY A 290 -10.83 -8.33 0.58
CA GLY A 290 -11.83 -7.73 1.47
C GLY A 290 -12.29 -8.71 2.55
N ALA A 291 -12.59 -9.96 2.15
CA ALA A 291 -12.99 -11.01 3.08
C ALA A 291 -11.85 -11.39 4.05
N ALA A 292 -10.61 -11.47 3.56
CA ALA A 292 -9.44 -11.74 4.40
C ALA A 292 -9.20 -10.62 5.42
N LEU A 293 -9.35 -9.36 5.02
CA LEU A 293 -9.25 -8.22 5.93
C LEU A 293 -10.39 -8.23 6.96
N ALA A 294 -11.62 -8.51 6.54
CA ALA A 294 -12.76 -8.61 7.47
C ALA A 294 -12.51 -9.70 8.53
N ALA A 295 -11.95 -10.84 8.14
CA ALA A 295 -11.53 -11.90 9.06
C ALA A 295 -10.43 -11.43 10.02
N TYR A 296 -9.43 -10.68 9.55
CA TYR A 296 -8.41 -10.08 10.41
C TYR A 296 -9.00 -9.13 11.46
N LEU A 297 -9.92 -8.25 11.03
CA LEU A 297 -10.57 -7.26 11.89
C LEU A 297 -11.51 -7.89 12.92
N ALA A 298 -12.13 -9.03 12.60
CA ALA A 298 -12.89 -9.83 13.55
C ALA A 298 -12.00 -10.43 14.66
N GLY A 299 -10.69 -10.53 14.41
CA GLY A 299 -9.70 -11.01 15.36
C GLY A 299 -9.62 -12.53 15.48
N GLY A 300 -8.95 -13.00 16.53
CA GLY A 300 -8.72 -14.42 16.79
C GLY A 300 -7.64 -15.05 15.90
N ALA A 301 -7.12 -16.20 16.32
CA ALA A 301 -6.03 -16.89 15.61
C ALA A 301 -6.43 -17.32 14.19
N GLU A 302 -7.69 -17.73 14.00
CA GLU A 302 -8.20 -18.14 12.68
C GLU A 302 -8.25 -16.96 11.70
N GLY A 303 -8.82 -15.82 12.10
CA GLY A 303 -8.92 -14.62 11.28
C GLY A 303 -7.54 -14.06 10.90
N VAL A 304 -6.62 -14.04 11.87
CA VAL A 304 -5.21 -13.70 11.61
C VAL A 304 -4.57 -14.70 10.63
N GLY A 305 -4.81 -16.00 10.78
CA GLY A 305 -4.31 -17.02 9.86
C GLY A 305 -4.83 -16.85 8.43
N ILE A 306 -6.12 -16.56 8.25
CA ILE A 306 -6.72 -16.27 6.94
C ILE A 306 -6.02 -15.09 6.27
N TRP A 307 -5.83 -14.00 7.01
CA TRP A 307 -5.17 -12.81 6.49
C TRP A 307 -3.71 -13.02 6.12
N VAL A 308 -2.95 -13.71 6.96
CA VAL A 308 -1.54 -14.00 6.68
C VAL A 308 -1.41 -14.91 5.45
N ARG A 309 -2.27 -15.93 5.31
CA ARG A 309 -2.30 -16.78 4.10
C ARG A 309 -2.69 -15.98 2.86
N HIS A 310 -3.63 -15.05 2.95
CA HIS A 310 -3.94 -14.12 1.86
C HIS A 310 -2.72 -13.29 1.45
N CYS A 311 -2.06 -12.64 2.40
CA CYS A 311 -0.87 -11.83 2.13
C CYS A 311 0.27 -12.66 1.51
N ALA A 312 0.48 -13.88 2.00
CA ALA A 312 1.45 -14.81 1.42
C ALA A 312 1.08 -15.21 -0.02
N GLY A 313 -0.19 -15.53 -0.28
CA GLY A 313 -0.70 -15.81 -1.63
C GLY A 313 -0.48 -14.64 -2.58
N ALA A 314 -0.76 -13.41 -2.14
CA ALA A 314 -0.55 -12.19 -2.92
C ALA A 314 0.95 -11.99 -3.27
N VAL A 315 1.86 -12.22 -2.31
CA VAL A 315 3.30 -12.18 -2.56
C VAL A 315 3.73 -13.24 -3.57
N ALA A 316 3.23 -14.47 -3.45
CA ALA A 316 3.58 -15.55 -4.36
C ALA A 316 3.09 -15.28 -5.79
N LEU A 317 1.86 -14.76 -5.94
CA LEU A 317 1.28 -14.40 -7.24
C LEU A 317 2.05 -13.22 -7.87
N ALA A 318 2.30 -12.16 -7.11
CA ALA A 318 3.07 -11.01 -7.58
C ALA A 318 4.50 -11.37 -8.00
N ALA A 319 5.14 -12.35 -7.34
CA ALA A 319 6.45 -12.84 -7.75
C ALA A 319 6.41 -13.54 -9.12
N ARG A 320 5.33 -14.28 -9.43
CA ARG A 320 5.11 -14.90 -10.75
C ARG A 320 4.85 -13.86 -11.84
N GLU A 321 4.04 -12.85 -11.54
CA GLU A 321 3.81 -11.73 -12.47
C GLU A 321 5.12 -10.99 -12.80
N SER A 322 5.97 -10.81 -11.80
CA SER A 322 7.28 -10.18 -11.98
C SER A 322 8.26 -11.07 -12.77
N LEU A 323 8.10 -12.40 -12.71
CA LEU A 323 8.81 -13.32 -13.61
C LEU A 323 8.34 -13.15 -15.06
N ALA A 324 7.03 -12.99 -15.31
CA ALA A 324 6.53 -12.73 -16.66
C ALA A 324 7.08 -11.40 -17.23
N VAL A 325 7.23 -10.36 -16.41
CA VAL A 325 7.94 -9.12 -16.78
C VAL A 325 9.40 -9.40 -17.14
N CYS A 326 10.11 -10.18 -16.31
CA CYS A 326 11.49 -10.56 -16.57
C CYS A 326 11.67 -11.30 -17.90
N GLU A 327 10.73 -12.17 -18.24
CA GLU A 327 10.72 -12.91 -19.50
C GLU A 327 10.40 -12.01 -20.69
N ALA A 328 9.49 -11.06 -20.55
CA ALA A 328 9.18 -10.08 -21.59
C ALA A 328 10.41 -9.21 -21.93
N ILE A 329 11.10 -8.69 -20.91
CA ILE A 329 12.34 -7.91 -21.09
C ILE A 329 13.46 -8.77 -21.71
N SER A 330 13.50 -10.07 -21.41
CA SER A 330 14.50 -10.97 -22.01
C SER A 330 14.26 -11.25 -23.50
N ARG A 331 13.08 -10.92 -24.04
CA ARG A 331 12.71 -11.10 -25.45
C ARG A 331 12.78 -9.80 -26.26
N ALA A 332 12.80 -8.65 -25.62
CA ALA A 332 12.96 -7.33 -26.24
C ALA A 332 14.42 -7.11 -26.69
#